data_AF-A0ABC8Y6S6-F1
#
_entry.id   AF-A0ABC8Y6S6-F1
#
_cell.length_a   1.000
_cell.length_b   1.000
_cell.length_c   1.000
_cell.angle_alpha   90.00
_cell.angle_beta   90.00
_cell.angle_gamma   90.00
#
_symmetry.space_group_name_H-M   'P 1'
#
loop_
_entity.id
_entity.type
_entity.pdbx_description
1 polymer ?
#
loop_
_entity_poly.entity_id
_entity_poly.type
_entity_poly.pdbx_seq_one_letter_code
_entity_poly.pdbx_strand_id
1 'polypeptide(L)'
;MGALPARHSRRWWRGRFAAVLCLCTTTFCNPDGDVPMMADPLPAASLLSARSLQCFEDGQVYSCCEGPYRLNPSGILAVPAGEVDGYCGGACVVETEDVLNCVASALDGFAFYNGASVEDVRYALRRGCSHTLRRGDFNDLEPHLGDYPDIYGDDDQGSGGSEATAPLKLLAFLIGGAWLFLLGP
;
A
#
# COMPACT_ATOMS: atom_id res chain seq x y z
N MET A 1 10.26 19.63 -57.04
CA MET A 1 11.64 20.00 -56.70
C MET A 1 11.62 20.99 -55.54
N GLY A 2 12.54 20.85 -54.59
CA GLY A 2 13.02 21.99 -53.81
C GLY A 2 12.51 22.08 -52.37
N ALA A 3 13.44 21.91 -51.43
CA ALA A 3 13.28 21.94 -49.99
C ALA A 3 12.83 23.30 -49.41
N LEU A 4 12.32 23.23 -48.17
CA LEU A 4 12.16 24.31 -47.19
C LEU A 4 13.46 25.15 -47.05
N PRO A 5 13.39 26.37 -46.48
CA PRO A 5 13.67 26.41 -45.03
C PRO A 5 13.00 27.55 -44.22
N ALA A 6 12.96 27.29 -42.91
CA ALA A 6 13.34 28.21 -41.82
C ALA A 6 12.35 29.25 -41.24
N ARG A 7 11.91 28.90 -40.01
CA ARG A 7 12.12 29.62 -38.74
C ARG A 7 11.31 30.91 -38.43
N HIS A 8 10.47 30.76 -37.41
CA HIS A 8 10.66 31.32 -36.05
C HIS A 8 9.53 32.23 -35.53
N SER A 9 9.11 31.86 -34.32
CA SER A 9 8.78 32.75 -33.20
C SER A 9 7.39 33.37 -33.09
N ARG A 10 6.63 32.76 -32.16
CA ARG A 10 5.90 33.35 -31.03
C ARG A 10 4.86 34.45 -31.35
N ARG A 11 3.60 34.19 -31.01
CA ARG A 11 2.91 34.72 -29.79
C ARG A 11 1.38 34.53 -29.85
N TRP A 12 0.84 34.02 -28.74
CA TRP A 12 -0.42 34.40 -28.08
C TRP A 12 -1.75 33.76 -28.54
N TRP A 13 -2.32 32.88 -27.70
CA TRP A 13 -3.46 33.18 -26.80
C TRP A 13 -3.71 31.96 -25.89
N ARG A 14 -3.57 32.10 -24.56
CA ARG A 14 -4.66 32.31 -23.58
C ARG A 14 -5.76 31.24 -23.63
N GLY A 15 -5.69 30.29 -22.70
CA GLY A 15 -6.81 29.46 -22.29
C GLY A 15 -6.54 28.94 -20.88
N ARG A 16 -7.08 29.62 -19.88
CA ARG A 16 -7.08 29.18 -18.48
C ARG A 16 -8.10 28.06 -18.34
N PHE A 17 -7.62 26.82 -18.26
CA PHE A 17 -8.31 25.77 -17.53
C PHE A 17 -7.30 25.23 -16.53
N ALA A 18 -7.37 25.73 -15.30
CA ALA A 18 -6.74 25.08 -14.17
C ALA A 18 -7.54 23.80 -13.91
N ALA A 19 -7.22 22.73 -14.66
CA ALA A 19 -7.55 21.41 -14.21
C ALA A 19 -6.76 21.21 -12.92
N VAL A 20 -7.47 21.06 -11.80
CA VAL A 20 -6.91 20.48 -10.59
C VAL A 20 -6.57 19.05 -10.96
N LEU A 21 -5.39 18.84 -11.55
CA LEU A 21 -4.77 17.53 -11.57
C LEU A 21 -4.55 17.21 -10.11
N CYS A 22 -5.32 16.24 -9.61
CA CYS A 22 -4.96 15.54 -8.39
C CYS A 22 -3.54 15.03 -8.63
N LEU A 23 -2.56 15.69 -8.00
CA LEU A 23 -1.17 15.25 -7.97
C LEU A 23 -1.11 14.03 -7.05
N CYS A 24 -1.78 12.94 -7.44
CA CYS A 24 -1.23 11.63 -7.16
C CYS A 24 0.06 11.62 -7.96
N THR A 25 1.19 11.83 -7.30
CA THR A 25 2.51 11.59 -7.86
C THR A 25 2.59 10.10 -8.16
N THR A 26 1.98 9.69 -9.27
CA THR A 26 2.18 8.38 -9.86
C THR A 26 3.63 8.39 -10.30
N THR A 27 4.51 7.85 -9.46
CA THR A 27 5.75 7.25 -9.93
C THR A 27 5.30 6.31 -11.04
N PHE A 28 5.50 6.72 -12.29
CA PHE A 28 5.19 5.89 -13.45
C PHE A 28 6.11 4.68 -13.34
N CYS A 29 5.59 3.56 -12.84
CA CYS A 29 6.29 2.29 -12.91
C CYS A 29 6.34 1.90 -14.39
N ASN A 30 7.54 1.74 -14.93
CA ASN A 30 7.72 1.28 -16.30
C ASN A 30 8.01 -0.22 -16.24
N PRO A 31 7.08 -1.10 -16.63
CA PRO A 31 7.34 -2.53 -16.68
C PRO A 31 8.06 -2.85 -17.99
N ASP A 32 9.39 -2.85 -17.97
CA ASP A 32 10.20 -3.43 -19.06
C ASP A 32 10.83 -4.72 -18.53
N GLY A 33 10.31 -5.87 -18.95
CA GLY A 33 10.73 -7.19 -18.49
C GLY A 33 10.45 -8.29 -19.51
N ASP A 34 11.07 -8.22 -20.70
CA ASP A 34 11.05 -9.32 -21.67
C ASP A 34 12.14 -10.33 -21.33
N VAL A 35 11.75 -11.54 -20.89
CA VAL A 35 12.69 -12.64 -20.63
C VAL A 35 12.46 -13.78 -21.64
N PRO A 36 13.47 -14.17 -22.43
CA PRO A 36 13.34 -15.27 -23.36
C PRO A 36 13.54 -16.60 -22.61
N MET A 37 12.55 -17.50 -22.72
CA MET A 37 12.56 -18.82 -22.06
C MET A 37 13.27 -19.85 -22.95
N MET A 38 14.39 -20.38 -22.47
CA MET A 38 15.11 -21.51 -23.07
C MET A 38 15.20 -22.60 -22.00
N ALA A 39 14.46 -23.70 -22.20
CA ALA A 39 14.38 -24.78 -21.22
C ALA A 39 15.12 -26.04 -21.72
N ASP A 40 16.20 -26.39 -21.03
CA ASP A 40 16.81 -27.73 -21.04
C ASP A 40 16.03 -28.69 -20.11
N PRO A 41 15.95 -30.00 -20.40
CA PRO A 41 15.14 -30.94 -19.60
C PRO A 41 15.81 -31.31 -18.27
N LEU A 42 15.55 -30.52 -17.23
CA LEU A 42 15.86 -30.87 -15.83
C LEU A 42 14.72 -31.71 -15.20
N PRO A 43 15.00 -32.54 -14.17
CA PRO A 43 13.98 -33.34 -13.50
C PRO A 43 12.85 -32.47 -12.92
N ALA A 44 11.60 -32.96 -12.97
CA ALA A 44 10.40 -32.17 -12.67
C ALA A 44 10.45 -31.43 -11.32
N ALA A 45 10.98 -32.05 -10.25
CA ALA A 45 11.11 -31.39 -8.94
C ALA A 45 12.09 -30.20 -8.97
N SER A 46 13.23 -30.33 -9.65
CA SER A 46 14.18 -29.22 -9.83
C SER A 46 13.60 -28.12 -10.72
N LEU A 47 12.72 -28.47 -11.66
CA LEU A 47 12.03 -27.52 -12.51
C LEU A 47 10.94 -26.73 -11.76
N LEU A 48 10.19 -27.37 -10.85
CA LEU A 48 9.23 -26.66 -9.98
C LEU A 48 9.93 -25.73 -8.99
N SER A 49 11.03 -26.18 -8.39
CA SER A 49 11.86 -25.34 -7.52
C SER A 49 12.47 -24.15 -8.29
N ALA A 50 12.96 -24.38 -9.51
CA ALA A 50 13.44 -23.31 -10.38
C ALA A 50 12.33 -22.33 -10.79
N ARG A 51 11.11 -22.81 -11.03
CA ARG A 51 9.95 -21.96 -11.32
C ARG A 51 9.52 -21.12 -10.13
N SER A 52 9.52 -21.68 -8.91
CA SER A 52 9.21 -20.90 -7.71
C SER A 52 10.25 -19.81 -7.46
N LEU A 53 11.52 -20.04 -7.81
CA LEU A 53 12.57 -19.03 -7.64
C LEU A 53 12.48 -17.89 -8.66
N GLN A 54 11.92 -18.14 -9.85
CA GLN A 54 11.67 -17.08 -10.86
C GLN A 54 10.70 -16.01 -10.36
N CYS A 55 9.79 -16.35 -9.42
CA CYS A 55 8.87 -15.37 -8.82
C CYS A 55 9.57 -14.20 -8.11
N PHE A 56 10.83 -14.39 -7.70
CA PHE A 56 11.62 -13.35 -7.01
C PHE A 56 12.47 -12.51 -7.98
N GLU A 57 12.54 -12.87 -9.25
CA GLU A 57 13.35 -12.14 -10.24
C GLU A 57 12.71 -10.79 -10.60
N ASP A 58 13.57 -9.80 -10.87
CA ASP A 58 13.14 -8.44 -11.23
C ASP A 58 12.33 -8.46 -12.54
N GLY A 59 11.23 -7.70 -12.58
CA GLY A 59 10.38 -7.59 -13.76
C GLY A 59 9.41 -8.76 -13.98
N GLN A 60 9.44 -9.80 -13.14
CA GLN A 60 8.41 -10.85 -13.14
C GLN A 60 7.17 -10.39 -12.37
N VAL A 61 7.34 -10.10 -11.08
CA VAL A 61 6.27 -9.64 -10.19
C VAL A 61 6.55 -8.21 -9.72
N TYR A 62 7.78 -7.94 -9.29
CA TYR A 62 8.16 -6.62 -8.84
C TYR A 62 8.33 -5.65 -10.00
N SER A 63 7.46 -4.64 -10.07
CA SER A 63 7.45 -3.60 -11.10
C SER A 63 7.64 -2.19 -10.51
N CYS A 64 7.17 -1.98 -9.27
CA CYS A 64 7.09 -0.69 -8.61
C CYS A 64 7.85 -0.65 -7.28
N CYS A 65 7.96 -1.78 -6.58
CA CYS A 65 8.62 -1.82 -5.29
C CYS A 65 10.13 -1.61 -5.45
N GLU A 66 10.75 -0.74 -4.66
CA GLU A 66 12.20 -0.58 -4.73
C GLU A 66 12.93 -1.83 -4.22
N GLY A 67 14.07 -2.16 -4.84
CA GLY A 67 14.84 -3.39 -4.57
C GLY A 67 15.18 -3.72 -3.10
N PRO A 68 15.51 -2.78 -2.20
CA PRO A 68 16.07 -3.13 -0.89
C PRO A 68 15.06 -3.77 0.07
N TYR A 69 13.76 -3.61 -0.17
CA TYR A 69 12.69 -4.11 0.70
C TYR A 69 11.93 -5.29 0.10
N ARG A 70 12.33 -5.75 -1.08
CA ARG A 70 11.71 -6.90 -1.75
C ARG A 70 11.95 -8.16 -0.95
N LEU A 71 10.90 -8.95 -0.75
CA LEU A 71 11.03 -10.32 -0.29
C LEU A 71 11.90 -11.10 -1.27
N ASN A 72 12.82 -11.89 -0.73
CA ASN A 72 13.70 -12.76 -1.49
C ASN A 72 13.69 -14.18 -0.87
N PRO A 73 14.35 -15.18 -1.47
CA PRO A 73 14.34 -16.56 -0.98
C PRO A 73 14.88 -16.76 0.45
N SER A 74 15.54 -15.76 1.06
CA SER A 74 15.92 -15.82 2.47
C SER A 74 14.72 -15.86 3.42
N GLY A 75 13.55 -15.38 2.98
CA GLY A 75 12.34 -15.28 3.80
C GLY A 75 12.37 -14.12 4.80
N ILE A 76 13.25 -13.13 4.60
CA ILE A 76 13.41 -11.96 5.46
C ILE A 76 12.88 -10.72 4.75
N LEU A 77 12.01 -9.97 5.43
CA LEU A 77 11.53 -8.65 5.01
C LEU A 77 12.32 -7.59 5.77
N ALA A 78 13.33 -7.02 5.11
CA ALA A 78 14.27 -6.08 5.71
C ALA A 78 13.80 -4.61 5.63
N VAL A 79 12.55 -4.36 6.04
CA VAL A 79 11.96 -3.00 6.04
C VAL A 79 12.37 -2.28 7.32
N PRO A 80 13.12 -1.16 7.26
CA PRO A 80 13.49 -0.39 8.44
C PRO A 80 12.28 0.38 8.99
N ALA A 81 12.29 0.69 10.28
CA ALA A 81 11.18 1.37 10.98
C ALA A 81 10.73 2.69 10.30
N GLY A 82 11.66 3.42 9.66
CA GLY A 82 11.36 4.67 8.95
C GLY A 82 10.64 4.50 7.61
N GLU A 83 10.59 3.29 7.07
CA GLU A 83 10.06 3.00 5.72
C GLU A 83 8.79 2.14 5.77
N VAL A 84 8.35 1.73 6.96
CA VAL A 84 7.17 0.88 7.16
C VAL A 84 5.92 1.51 6.54
N ASP A 85 5.73 2.82 6.73
CA ASP A 85 4.59 3.54 6.15
C ASP A 85 4.60 3.51 4.61
N GLY A 86 5.76 3.75 4.00
CA GLY A 86 5.91 3.74 2.54
C GLY A 86 5.75 2.33 1.96
N TYR A 87 6.29 1.33 2.65
CA TYR A 87 6.19 -0.07 2.25
C TYR A 87 4.73 -0.57 2.32
N CYS A 88 4.04 -0.33 3.44
CA CYS A 88 2.68 -0.80 3.69
C CYS A 88 1.60 0.03 2.99
N GLY A 89 1.87 1.30 2.68
CA GLY A 89 0.96 2.16 1.92
C GLY A 89 1.23 2.19 0.41
N GLY A 90 2.24 1.46 -0.06
CA GLY A 90 2.74 1.51 -1.43
C GLY A 90 2.56 0.21 -2.21
N ALA A 91 3.19 0.14 -3.37
CA ALA A 91 3.15 -1.05 -4.22
C ALA A 91 3.89 -2.26 -3.61
N CYS A 92 4.85 -2.02 -2.71
CA CYS A 92 5.68 -3.09 -2.14
C CYS A 92 4.90 -4.17 -1.39
N VAL A 93 3.92 -3.81 -0.56
CA VAL A 93 3.11 -4.81 0.15
C VAL A 93 2.28 -5.65 -0.82
N VAL A 94 1.72 -5.03 -1.86
CA VAL A 94 0.91 -5.72 -2.88
C VAL A 94 1.77 -6.66 -3.71
N GLU A 95 2.90 -6.18 -4.23
CA GLU A 95 3.81 -7.00 -5.04
C GLU A 95 4.43 -8.13 -4.22
N THR A 96 4.64 -7.93 -2.91
CA THR A 96 5.12 -9.00 -2.03
C THR A 96 4.07 -10.10 -1.87
N GLU A 97 2.78 -9.75 -1.70
CA GLU A 97 1.69 -10.74 -1.72
C GLU A 97 1.61 -11.47 -3.07
N ASP A 98 1.82 -10.77 -4.18
CA ASP A 98 1.85 -11.37 -5.52
C ASP A 98 3.01 -12.36 -5.68
N VAL A 99 4.19 -12.07 -5.12
CA VAL A 99 5.32 -13.02 -5.07
C VAL A 99 4.94 -14.25 -4.26
N LEU A 100 4.32 -14.08 -3.10
CA LEU A 100 3.87 -15.20 -2.25
C LEU A 100 2.82 -16.06 -2.97
N ASN A 101 1.90 -15.44 -3.71
CA ASN A 101 0.93 -16.13 -4.57
C ASN A 101 1.63 -16.92 -5.69
N CYS A 102 2.59 -16.30 -6.37
CA CYS A 102 3.38 -16.93 -7.44
C CYS A 102 4.10 -18.18 -6.92
N VAL A 103 4.82 -18.05 -5.79
CA VAL A 103 5.58 -19.16 -5.18
C VAL A 103 4.67 -20.31 -4.76
N ALA A 104 3.56 -20.01 -4.07
CA ALA A 104 2.60 -21.01 -3.64
C ALA A 104 1.95 -21.76 -4.81
N SER A 105 1.75 -21.08 -5.95
CA SER A 105 1.23 -21.70 -7.17
C SER A 105 2.27 -22.56 -7.92
N ALA A 106 3.55 -22.23 -7.78
CA ALA A 106 4.64 -22.89 -8.49
C ALA A 106 5.15 -24.15 -7.79
N LEU A 107 5.16 -24.17 -6.46
CA LEU A 107 5.60 -25.31 -5.66
C LEU A 107 4.80 -25.44 -4.37
N ASP A 108 4.06 -26.54 -4.24
CA ASP A 108 3.39 -26.89 -2.99
C ASP A 108 4.42 -27.19 -1.89
N GLY A 109 4.18 -26.69 -0.68
CA GLY A 109 5.09 -26.84 0.44
C GLY A 109 6.43 -26.11 0.31
N PHE A 110 6.49 -25.03 -0.49
CA PHE A 110 7.69 -24.19 -0.56
C PHE A 110 8.09 -23.68 0.83
N ALA A 111 9.38 -23.80 1.14
CA ALA A 111 9.99 -23.27 2.35
C ALA A 111 11.11 -22.31 1.99
N PHE A 112 11.12 -21.16 2.65
CA PHE A 112 12.20 -20.18 2.56
C PHE A 112 13.48 -20.72 3.22
N TYR A 113 14.63 -20.10 2.94
CA TYR A 113 15.90 -20.55 3.51
C TYR A 113 15.98 -20.39 5.05
N ASN A 114 15.19 -19.50 5.63
CA ASN A 114 15.02 -19.40 7.09
C ASN A 114 14.07 -20.46 7.68
N GLY A 115 13.51 -21.35 6.86
CA GLY A 115 12.58 -22.39 7.27
C GLY A 115 11.11 -21.94 7.37
N ALA A 116 10.81 -20.68 7.07
CA ALA A 116 9.44 -20.18 7.05
C ALA A 116 8.65 -20.80 5.88
N SER A 117 7.36 -21.04 6.10
CA SER A 117 6.41 -21.32 5.02
C SER A 117 5.92 -20.03 4.37
N VAL A 118 5.26 -20.14 3.21
CA VAL A 118 4.56 -19.01 2.56
C VAL A 118 3.55 -18.36 3.52
N GLU A 119 2.84 -19.15 4.31
CA GLU A 119 1.86 -18.64 5.27
C GLU A 119 2.50 -17.89 6.43
N ASP A 120 3.66 -18.33 6.91
CA ASP A 120 4.40 -17.64 7.97
C ASP A 120 4.84 -16.24 7.49
N VAL A 121 5.33 -16.14 6.24
CA VAL A 121 5.73 -14.85 5.66
C VAL A 121 4.52 -13.95 5.40
N ARG A 122 3.39 -14.48 4.89
CA ARG A 122 2.14 -13.72 4.76
C ARG A 122 1.65 -13.18 6.08
N TYR A 123 1.73 -14.01 7.11
CA TYR A 123 1.33 -13.62 8.45
C TYR A 123 2.24 -12.47 8.95
N ALA A 124 3.56 -12.59 8.78
CA ALA A 124 4.51 -11.57 9.19
C ALA A 124 4.32 -10.25 8.41
N LEU A 125 4.02 -10.34 7.11
CA LEU A 125 3.67 -9.20 6.25
C LEU A 125 2.43 -8.46 6.78
N ARG A 126 1.35 -9.19 7.07
CA ARG A 126 0.09 -8.63 7.58
C ARG A 126 0.26 -8.01 8.97
N ARG A 127 0.98 -8.67 9.86
CA ARG A 127 1.33 -8.13 11.19
C ARG A 127 2.16 -6.85 11.08
N GLY A 128 3.22 -6.88 10.27
CA GLY A 128 4.10 -5.73 10.06
C GLY A 128 3.39 -4.53 9.44
N CYS A 129 2.38 -4.76 8.60
CA CYS A 129 1.54 -3.69 8.02
C CYS A 129 0.26 -3.36 8.79
N SER A 130 0.03 -3.99 9.93
CA SER A 130 -1.13 -3.74 10.79
C SER A 130 -1.10 -2.38 11.48
N HIS A 131 -2.21 -2.01 12.11
CA HIS A 131 -2.29 -0.86 13.01
C HIS A 131 -2.00 -1.20 14.48
N THR A 132 -1.40 -2.37 14.75
CA THR A 132 -1.11 -2.83 16.12
C THR A 132 0.25 -2.35 16.62
N LEU A 133 0.57 -2.63 17.90
CA LEU A 133 1.91 -2.40 18.47
C LEU A 133 3.02 -3.21 17.79
N ARG A 134 2.66 -4.22 16.98
CA ARG A 134 3.61 -5.05 16.21
C ARG A 134 3.86 -4.51 14.79
N ARG A 135 3.35 -3.32 14.47
CA ARG A 135 3.62 -2.68 13.18
C ARG A 135 5.12 -2.49 12.97
N GLY A 136 5.60 -2.82 11.78
CA GLY A 136 7.03 -2.85 11.44
C GLY A 136 7.76 -4.14 11.84
N ASP A 137 7.09 -5.08 12.52
CA ASP A 137 7.65 -6.39 12.83
C ASP A 137 7.30 -7.40 11.73
N PHE A 138 8.26 -7.60 10.81
CA PHE A 138 8.10 -8.47 9.65
C PHE A 138 8.85 -9.82 9.74
N ASN A 139 9.60 -10.08 10.81
CA ASN A 139 10.48 -11.26 10.89
C ASN A 139 10.25 -12.11 12.14
N ASP A 140 9.30 -11.73 13.00
CA ASP A 140 8.87 -12.59 14.08
C ASP A 140 7.98 -13.73 13.55
N LEU A 141 8.51 -14.95 13.59
CA LEU A 141 7.81 -16.17 13.16
C LEU A 141 6.99 -16.81 14.29
N GLU A 142 6.59 -16.04 15.32
CA GLU A 142 5.83 -16.51 16.47
C GLU A 142 4.77 -17.56 16.07
N PRO A 143 4.83 -18.80 16.61
CA PRO A 143 3.99 -19.91 16.16
C PRO A 143 2.50 -19.59 16.27
N HIS A 144 1.72 -20.12 15.31
CA HIS A 144 0.26 -20.06 15.22
C HIS A 144 -0.47 -20.81 16.35
N LEU A 145 -0.19 -20.50 17.61
CA LEU A 145 -0.92 -21.03 18.77
C LEU A 145 -1.99 -20.04 19.23
N GLY A 146 -2.91 -19.69 18.33
CA GLY A 146 -4.03 -18.81 18.64
C GLY A 146 -4.79 -18.39 17.40
N ASP A 147 -6.10 -18.26 17.53
CA ASP A 147 -6.96 -17.59 16.56
C ASP A 147 -6.28 -16.32 16.07
N TYR A 148 -6.26 -16.13 14.75
CA TYR A 148 -5.72 -14.96 14.08
C TYR A 148 -6.23 -13.72 14.83
N PRO A 149 -5.42 -13.04 15.66
CA PRO A 149 -5.90 -11.84 16.33
C PRO A 149 -6.28 -10.92 15.19
N ASP A 150 -7.50 -10.42 15.22
CA ASP A 150 -8.15 -9.59 14.23
C ASP A 150 -7.23 -8.39 13.89
N ILE A 151 -6.28 -8.64 12.98
CA ILE A 151 -5.31 -7.65 12.49
C ILE A 151 -6.05 -6.62 11.61
N TYR A 152 -7.23 -7.00 11.12
CA TYR A 152 -8.27 -6.08 10.70
C TYR A 152 -8.98 -5.58 11.96
N GLY A 153 -8.40 -4.58 12.61
CA GLY A 153 -9.17 -3.83 13.60
C GLY A 153 -10.42 -3.29 12.91
N ASP A 154 -11.58 -3.58 13.48
CA ASP A 154 -12.78 -2.82 13.17
C ASP A 154 -12.44 -1.35 13.36
N ASP A 155 -12.49 -0.57 12.28
CA ASP A 155 -12.50 0.89 12.33
C ASP A 155 -13.82 1.33 12.98
N ASP A 156 -13.99 1.04 14.27
CA ASP A 156 -14.99 1.69 15.09
C ASP A 156 -14.62 3.17 15.13
N GLN A 157 -15.29 3.90 14.27
CA GLN A 157 -15.34 5.33 14.14
C GLN A 157 -15.60 5.93 15.53
N GLY A 158 -14.51 6.24 16.24
CA GLY A 158 -14.49 7.02 17.46
C GLY A 158 -14.93 8.45 17.15
N SER A 159 -16.24 8.62 17.06
CA SER A 159 -16.94 9.90 16.95
C SER A 159 -16.37 10.90 17.94
N GLY A 160 -15.97 12.06 17.42
CA GLY A 160 -15.30 13.11 18.15
C GLY A 160 -15.97 13.51 19.46
N GLY A 161 -15.25 13.34 20.55
CA GLY A 161 -15.39 14.15 21.75
C GLY A 161 -14.51 15.38 21.61
N SER A 162 -14.92 16.36 20.80
CA SER A 162 -14.38 17.70 20.99
C SER A 162 -14.86 18.18 22.36
N GLU A 163 -13.97 18.25 23.34
CA GLU A 163 -14.15 19.11 24.50
C GLU A 163 -14.18 20.56 24.00
N ALA A 164 -15.33 20.96 23.48
CA ALA A 164 -15.68 22.36 23.34
C ALA A 164 -15.93 22.88 24.77
N THR A 165 -14.86 23.36 25.41
CA THR A 165 -14.99 24.31 26.51
C THR A 165 -15.67 25.55 25.92
N ALA A 166 -17.00 25.58 25.98
CA ALA A 166 -17.80 26.72 25.56
C ALA A 166 -17.41 27.93 26.42
N PRO A 167 -17.00 29.07 25.84
CA PRO A 167 -16.89 30.29 26.62
C PRO A 167 -18.30 30.69 27.05
N LEU A 168 -18.46 30.82 28.37
CA LEU A 168 -19.67 31.11 29.11
C LEU A 168 -20.16 32.54 28.82
N LYS A 169 -20.55 32.84 27.57
CA LYS A 169 -21.12 34.12 27.12
C LYS A 169 -21.95 33.93 25.85
N LEU A 170 -23.16 33.39 25.98
CA LEU A 170 -24.32 33.68 25.10
C LEU A 170 -25.53 32.85 25.55
N LEU A 171 -26.04 33.16 26.74
CA LEU A 171 -27.40 32.79 27.14
C LEU A 171 -28.14 34.06 27.56
N ALA A 172 -28.08 35.05 26.68
CA ALA A 172 -28.99 36.18 26.64
C ALA A 172 -29.81 36.01 25.36
N PHE A 173 -31.12 36.30 25.47
CA PHE A 173 -32.15 36.15 24.44
C PHE A 173 -32.70 34.72 24.30
N LEU A 174 -33.68 34.36 25.15
CA LEU A 174 -34.99 33.85 24.71
C LEU A 174 -35.97 33.79 25.92
N ILE A 175 -36.11 34.87 26.67
CA ILE A 175 -37.27 35.06 27.57
C ILE A 175 -37.67 36.53 27.47
N GLY A 176 -38.81 36.82 26.82
CA GLY A 176 -39.32 38.19 26.74
C GLY A 176 -40.16 38.51 25.51
N GLY A 177 -41.03 37.60 25.08
CA GLY A 177 -42.04 37.87 24.06
C GLY A 177 -43.35 37.21 24.44
N ALA A 178 -44.21 37.94 25.17
CA ALA A 178 -45.68 37.79 25.19
C ALA A 178 -46.27 38.44 26.46
N TRP A 179 -46.20 39.77 26.60
CA TRP A 179 -47.07 40.52 27.53
C TRP A 179 -47.33 41.92 26.97
N LEU A 180 -48.05 41.98 25.85
CA LEU A 180 -48.88 43.13 25.51
C LEU A 180 -50.15 42.58 24.86
N PHE A 181 -51.27 43.20 25.22
CA PHE A 181 -52.65 42.87 24.86
C PHE A 181 -53.33 41.80 25.71
N LEU A 182 -53.74 42.20 26.91
CA LEU A 182 -55.11 42.05 27.41
C LEU A 182 -55.18 42.71 28.81
N LEU A 183 -55.72 43.93 28.88
CA LEU A 183 -56.66 44.42 29.92
C LEU A 183 -57.06 45.86 29.56
N GLY A 184 -58.37 46.09 29.38
CA GLY A 184 -59.02 47.39 29.11
C GLY A 184 -59.11 48.29 30.35
N PRO A 185 -59.96 49.33 30.40
CA PRO A 185 -61.28 49.47 29.75
C PRO A 185 -61.38 50.56 28.67
#